data_AF-A0AAW0YAL7-F1
#
_entry.id   AF-A0AAW0YAL7-F1
#
_cell.length_a   1.000
_cell.length_b   1.000
_cell.length_c   1.000
_cell.angle_alpha   90.00
_cell.angle_beta   90.00
_cell.angle_gamma   90.00
#
_symmetry.space_group_name_H-M   'P 1'
#
loop_
_entity.id
_entity.type
_entity.pdbx_description
1 polymer ?
#
loop_
_entity_poly.entity_id
_entity_poly.type
_entity_poly.pdbx_seq_one_letter_code
_entity_poly.pdbx_strand_id
1 'polypeptide(L)'
;MYFYSAPSLALYMMWKVLECVYEKGCDEGYLPRIPGSVELLYSISTGYLFHVAVMEMHYMKPSYWRFLLRLTWGRLQDYNRHLLTPFGMDSARGLNGIWPKYDLKHVSESVRKMIPNPIVMKL
;
A
#
# COMPACT_ATOMS: atom_id res chain seq x y z
N MET A 1 9.97 13.43 29.09
CA MET A 1 10.34 12.13 28.51
C MET A 1 9.88 12.10 27.06
N TYR A 2 10.82 12.04 26.12
CA TYR A 2 10.58 12.08 24.68
C TYR A 2 9.87 10.79 24.25
N PHE A 3 8.55 10.85 24.03
CA PHE A 3 7.83 9.81 23.31
C PHE A 3 8.31 9.81 21.85
N TYR A 4 9.29 8.96 21.55
CA TYR A 4 9.68 8.68 20.18
C TYR A 4 8.55 7.85 19.55
N SER A 5 7.66 8.50 18.80
CA SER A 5 6.70 7.79 17.94
C SER A 5 7.49 7.20 16.77
N ALA A 6 8.18 6.09 17.02
CA ALA A 6 8.76 5.27 15.97
C ALA A 6 7.64 4.33 15.48
N PRO A 7 6.98 4.62 14.33
CA PRO A 7 5.93 3.74 13.81
C PRO A 7 6.42 2.32 13.55
N SER A 8 7.72 2.13 13.32
CA SER A 8 8.37 0.82 13.26
C SER A 8 8.33 0.06 14.59
N LEU A 9 8.54 0.75 15.72
CA LEU A 9 8.52 0.15 17.05
C LEU A 9 7.09 -0.23 17.45
N ALA A 10 6.12 0.64 17.21
CA ALA A 10 4.71 0.35 17.48
C ALA A 10 4.21 -0.86 16.65
N LEU A 11 4.57 -0.90 15.37
CA LEU A 11 4.25 -2.03 14.49
C LEU A 11 4.92 -3.31 14.99
N TYR A 12 6.19 -3.26 15.37
CA TYR A 12 6.91 -4.41 15.92
C TYR A 12 6.28 -4.93 17.21
N MET A 13 5.94 -4.04 18.15
CA MET A 13 5.26 -4.41 19.40
C MET A 13 3.89 -5.05 19.13
N MET A 14 3.10 -4.48 18.21
CA MET A 14 1.82 -5.07 17.79
C MET A 14 2.00 -6.49 17.26
N TRP A 15 3.00 -6.71 16.39
CA TRP A 15 3.30 -8.04 15.85
C TRP A 15 3.73 -9.05 16.91
N LYS A 16 4.59 -8.66 17.86
CA LYS A 16 4.98 -9.54 18.96
C LYS A 16 3.81 -9.91 19.87
N VAL A 17 2.90 -8.96 20.13
CA VAL A 17 1.67 -9.24 20.89
C VAL A 17 0.81 -10.26 20.14
N LEU A 18 0.63 -10.08 18.83
CA LEU A 18 -0.18 -10.98 17.99
C LEU A 18 0.42 -12.39 17.95
N GLU A 19 1.74 -12.50 17.82
CA GLU A 19 2.47 -13.76 17.90
C GLU A 19 2.27 -14.45 19.26
N CYS A 20 2.44 -13.73 20.38
CA CYS A 20 2.21 -14.29 21.71
C CYS A 20 0.76 -14.74 21.94
N VAL A 21 -0.23 -14.00 21.41
CA VAL A 21 -1.65 -14.39 21.49
C VAL A 21 -1.90 -15.66 20.67
N TYR A 22 -1.30 -15.78 19.48
CA TYR A 22 -1.41 -16.97 18.66
C TYR A 22 -0.78 -18.19 19.34
N GLU A 23 0.42 -18.06 19.90
CA GLU A 23 1.08 -19.15 20.62
C GLU A 23 0.26 -19.61 21.83
N LYS A 24 -0.24 -18.68 22.65
CA LYS A 24 -1.14 -19.02 23.76
C LYS A 24 -2.42 -19.72 23.29
N GLY A 25 -3.01 -19.24 22.20
CA GLY A 25 -4.20 -19.88 21.60
C GLY A 25 -3.92 -21.29 21.07
N CYS A 26 -2.69 -21.57 20.61
CA CYS A 26 -2.26 -22.91 20.25
C CYS A 26 -2.03 -23.80 21.48
N ASP A 27 -1.41 -23.26 22.53
CA ASP A 27 -1.12 -24.01 23.76
C ASP A 27 -2.41 -24.40 24.51
N GLU A 28 -3.43 -23.54 24.48
CA GLU A 28 -4.77 -23.80 25.03
C GLU A 28 -5.64 -24.68 24.11
N GLY A 29 -5.16 -25.03 22.91
CA GLY A 29 -5.85 -25.93 21.98
C GLY A 29 -6.95 -25.29 21.13
N TYR A 30 -7.10 -23.95 21.14
CA TYR A 30 -8.08 -23.24 20.33
C TYR A 30 -7.69 -23.14 18.85
N LEU A 31 -6.39 -23.10 18.53
CA LEU A 31 -5.88 -22.97 17.17
C LEU A 31 -4.90 -24.10 16.80
N PRO A 32 -4.97 -24.63 15.55
CA PRO A 32 -3.97 -25.56 15.05
C PRO A 32 -2.62 -24.86 14.85
N ARG A 33 -1.52 -25.53 15.25
CA ARG A 33 -0.15 -25.03 15.06
C ARG A 33 0.28 -25.29 13.61
N ILE A 34 0.25 -24.25 12.79
CA ILE A 34 0.63 -24.30 11.38
C ILE A 34 2.07 -23.79 11.25
N PRO A 35 2.96 -24.51 10.52
CA PRO A 35 4.30 -23.99 10.25
C PRO A 35 4.20 -22.72 9.41
N GLY A 36 4.78 -21.63 9.88
CA GLY A 36 4.77 -20.34 9.18
C GLY A 36 3.46 -19.53 9.32
N SER A 37 2.63 -19.80 10.34
CA SER A 37 1.35 -19.11 10.56
C SER A 37 1.50 -17.60 10.71
N VAL A 38 2.55 -17.14 11.39
CA VAL A 38 2.83 -15.73 11.64
C VAL A 38 3.19 -15.01 10.33
N GLU A 39 4.04 -15.64 9.51
CA GLU A 39 4.43 -15.17 8.20
C GLU A 39 3.23 -15.12 7.25
N LEU A 40 2.35 -16.12 7.30
CA LEU A 40 1.11 -16.14 6.53
C LEU A 40 0.21 -14.97 6.95
N LEU A 41 -0.01 -14.77 8.24
CA LEU A 41 -0.84 -13.67 8.75
C LEU A 41 -0.24 -12.30 8.38
N TYR A 42 1.08 -12.18 8.45
CA TYR A 42 1.83 -11.02 7.98
C TYR A 42 1.64 -10.77 6.49
N SER A 43 1.70 -11.82 5.68
CA SER A 43 1.53 -11.73 4.22
C SER A 43 0.12 -11.26 3.84
N ILE A 44 -0.92 -11.79 4.50
CA ILE A 44 -2.32 -11.38 4.28
C ILE A 44 -2.52 -9.93 4.71
N SER A 45 -2.03 -9.56 5.90
CA SER A 45 -2.14 -8.20 6.42
C SER A 45 -1.46 -7.18 5.49
N THR A 46 -0.27 -7.52 5.01
CA THR A 46 0.49 -6.68 4.08
C THR A 46 -0.20 -6.61 2.71
N GLY A 47 -0.75 -7.72 2.21
CA GLY A 47 -1.53 -7.78 0.98
C GLY A 47 -2.80 -6.91 1.03
N TYR A 48 -3.51 -6.91 2.16
CA TYR A 48 -4.64 -6.01 2.39
C TYR A 48 -4.20 -4.55 2.35
N LEU A 49 -3.07 -4.22 2.98
CA LEU A 49 -2.50 -2.87 2.94
C LEU A 49 -2.17 -2.44 1.50
N PHE A 50 -1.58 -3.34 0.70
CA PHE A 50 -1.34 -3.08 -0.72
C PHE A 50 -2.63 -2.84 -1.51
N HIS A 51 -3.67 -3.62 -1.25
CA HIS A 51 -4.97 -3.43 -1.89
C HIS A 51 -5.54 -2.03 -1.60
N VAL A 52 -5.56 -1.62 -0.33
CA VAL A 52 -6.01 -0.27 0.06
C VAL A 52 -5.12 0.81 -0.57
N ALA A 53 -3.81 0.61 -0.63
CA ALA A 53 -2.87 1.58 -1.22
C ALA A 53 -3.08 1.81 -2.73
N VAL A 54 -3.58 0.80 -3.44
CA VAL A 54 -3.89 0.88 -4.88
C VAL A 54 -5.28 1.46 -5.10
N MET A 55 -6.29 0.97 -4.36
CA MET A 55 -7.69 1.35 -4.56
C MET A 55 -8.01 2.72 -3.99
N GLU A 56 -7.71 2.96 -2.71
CA GLU A 56 -8.12 4.18 -2.00
C GLU A 56 -7.06 4.62 -0.98
N MET A 57 -5.98 5.18 -1.51
CA MET A 57 -4.81 5.59 -0.75
C MET A 57 -5.11 6.64 0.34
N HIS A 58 -6.14 7.46 0.15
CA HIS A 58 -6.45 8.58 1.04
C HIS A 58 -6.98 8.18 2.42
N TYR A 59 -7.52 6.95 2.57
CA TYR A 59 -7.90 6.40 3.87
C TYR A 59 -6.69 5.84 4.66
N MET A 60 -5.52 5.74 4.03
CA MET A 60 -4.34 5.15 4.65
C MET A 60 -3.56 6.19 5.48
N LYS A 61 -3.14 5.77 6.69
CA LYS A 61 -2.23 6.57 7.51
C LYS A 61 -0.89 6.79 6.79
N PRO A 62 -0.31 8.02 6.77
CA PRO A 62 0.94 8.31 6.06
C PRO A 62 2.15 7.46 6.46
N SER A 63 2.17 6.91 7.68
CA SER A 63 3.23 6.00 8.15
C SER A 63 3.19 4.65 7.42
N TYR A 64 2.00 4.11 7.16
CA TYR A 64 1.85 2.85 6.43
C TYR A 64 2.22 3.01 4.96
N TRP A 65 1.85 4.15 4.37
CA TRP A 65 2.29 4.49 3.01
C TRP A 65 3.81 4.53 2.88
N ARG A 66 4.52 5.18 3.82
CA ARG A 66 6.00 5.20 3.83
C ARG A 66 6.60 3.81 3.98
N PHE A 67 5.98 2.94 4.77
CA PHE A 67 6.39 1.54 4.88
C PHE A 67 6.24 0.80 3.55
N LEU A 68 5.08 0.90 2.89
CA LEU A 68 4.84 0.26 1.59
C LEU A 68 5.77 0.78 0.50
N LEU A 69 6.10 2.07 0.51
CA LEU A 69 7.07 2.64 -0.43
C LEU A 69 8.47 2.11 -0.20
N ARG A 70 8.91 1.96 1.06
CA ARG A 70 10.19 1.33 1.37
C ARG A 70 10.22 -0.12 0.92
N LEU A 71 9.12 -0.85 1.10
CA LEU A 71 9.00 -2.26 0.70
C LEU A 71 9.01 -2.43 -0.84
N THR A 72 8.45 -1.47 -1.58
CA THR A 72 8.34 -1.52 -3.05
C THR A 72 9.41 -0.72 -3.79
N TRP A 73 10.41 -0.18 -3.09
CA TRP A 73 11.42 0.70 -3.67
C TRP A 73 10.83 1.92 -4.40
N GLY A 74 9.75 2.46 -3.87
CA GLY A 74 9.06 3.64 -4.44
C GLY A 74 8.15 3.34 -5.63
N ARG A 75 8.17 2.13 -6.20
CA ARG A 75 7.38 1.79 -7.41
C ARG A 75 5.88 1.97 -7.25
N LEU A 76 5.37 1.92 -6.03
CA LEU A 76 3.95 2.11 -5.75
C LEU A 76 3.48 3.56 -6.03
N GLN A 77 4.39 4.53 -6.04
CA GLN A 77 4.09 5.92 -6.46
C GLN A 77 3.77 6.00 -7.95
N ASP A 78 4.46 5.21 -8.78
CA ASP A 78 4.33 5.21 -10.23
C ASP A 78 3.07 4.49 -10.74
N TYR A 79 2.19 4.04 -9.83
CA TYR A 79 0.93 3.45 -10.21
C TYR A 79 -0.05 4.52 -10.72
N ASN A 80 -0.59 4.33 -11.92
CA ASN A 80 -1.53 5.28 -12.50
C ASN A 80 -2.94 5.08 -11.94
N ARG A 81 -3.24 5.91 -10.95
CA ARG A 81 -4.52 5.91 -10.25
C ARG A 81 -5.64 6.56 -11.06
N HIS A 82 -5.33 7.36 -12.08
CA HIS A 82 -6.33 7.96 -12.96
C HIS A 82 -7.08 6.90 -13.79
N LEU A 83 -6.45 5.76 -14.07
CA LEU A 83 -7.10 4.64 -14.77
C LEU A 83 -8.16 3.95 -13.90
N LEU A 84 -8.14 4.18 -12.59
CA LEU A 84 -9.11 3.62 -11.66
C LEU A 84 -10.36 4.51 -11.48
N THR A 85 -10.30 5.77 -11.90
CA THR A 85 -11.42 6.73 -11.82
C THR A 85 -12.69 6.28 -12.56
N PRO A 86 -12.62 5.64 -13.75
CA PRO A 86 -13.81 5.13 -14.43
C PRO A 86 -14.59 4.05 -13.64
N PHE A 87 -13.95 3.40 -12.67
CA PHE A 87 -14.60 2.41 -11.81
C PHE A 87 -15.35 3.06 -10.62
N GLY A 88 -15.45 4.39 -10.57
CA GLY A 88 -16.10 5.13 -9.50
C GLY A 88 -15.26 5.23 -8.22
N MET A 89 -13.99 4.85 -8.27
CA MET A 89 -13.05 4.98 -7.15
C MET A 89 -12.38 6.34 -7.14
N ASP A 90 -12.15 6.88 -5.94
CA ASP A 90 -11.46 8.15 -5.72
C ASP A 90 -9.97 7.95 -5.41
N SER A 91 -9.40 6.95 -6.08
CA SER A 91 -8.00 6.54 -6.03
C SER A 91 -7.03 7.67 -6.35
N ALA A 92 -7.44 8.63 -7.19
CA ALA A 92 -6.61 9.76 -7.62
C ALA A 92 -6.74 10.99 -6.70
N ARG A 93 -7.60 10.95 -5.68
CA ARG A 93 -7.81 12.06 -4.74
C ARG A 93 -6.49 12.44 -4.04
N GLY A 94 -6.05 13.69 -4.22
CA GLY A 94 -4.83 14.21 -3.61
C GLY A 94 -3.53 13.91 -4.38
N LEU A 95 -3.57 13.14 -5.47
CA LEU A 95 -2.49 13.09 -6.46
C LEU A 95 -2.84 14.04 -7.61
N ASN A 96 -2.38 15.29 -7.51
CA ASN A 96 -2.64 16.37 -8.48
C ASN A 96 -2.07 16.05 -9.87
N GLY A 97 -2.77 15.23 -10.67
CA GLY A 97 -2.43 14.97 -12.07
C GLY A 97 -1.04 14.34 -12.27
N ILE A 98 -0.54 13.58 -11.30
CA ILE A 98 0.77 12.92 -11.40
C ILE A 98 0.63 11.72 -12.32
N TRP A 99 1.05 11.89 -13.58
CA TRP A 99 1.13 10.82 -14.56
C TRP A 99 2.50 10.16 -14.53
N PRO A 100 2.58 8.81 -14.44
CA PRO A 100 3.82 8.09 -14.60
C PRO A 100 4.42 8.34 -16.00
N LYS A 101 5.74 8.29 -16.10
CA LYS A 101 6.43 8.41 -17.40
C LYS A 101 6.23 7.13 -18.20
N TYR A 102 5.31 7.16 -19.15
CA TYR A 102 5.07 6.05 -20.08
C TYR A 102 5.89 6.18 -21.36
N ASP A 103 6.37 5.07 -21.89
CA ASP A 103 6.83 5.01 -23.29
C ASP A 103 5.61 4.93 -24.21
N LEU A 104 5.35 6.02 -24.93
CA LEU A 104 4.19 6.18 -25.81
C LEU A 104 4.11 5.12 -26.93
N LYS A 105 5.21 4.41 -27.22
CA LYS A 105 5.24 3.32 -28.20
C LYS A 105 4.48 2.07 -27.75
N HIS A 106 4.32 1.88 -26.44
CA HIS A 106 3.73 0.67 -25.85
C HIS A 106 2.38 0.94 -25.16
N VAL A 107 1.80 2.12 -25.38
CA VAL A 107 0.54 2.53 -24.74
C VAL A 107 -0.61 2.43 -25.75
N SER A 108 -1.74 1.86 -25.32
CA SER A 108 -2.97 1.83 -26.11
C SER A 108 -3.44 3.24 -26.46
N GLU A 109 -4.03 3.42 -27.64
CA GLU A 109 -4.51 4.72 -28.11
C GLU A 109 -5.51 5.38 -27.15
N SER A 110 -6.33 4.58 -26.47
CA SER A 110 -7.31 5.08 -25.49
C SER A 110 -6.61 5.78 -24.31
N VAL A 111 -5.56 5.17 -23.77
CA VAL A 111 -4.77 5.74 -22.67
C VAL A 111 -3.93 6.92 -23.17
N ARG A 112 -3.40 6.85 -24.40
CA ARG A 112 -2.61 7.95 -25.00
C ARG A 112 -3.41 9.26 -25.10
N LYS A 113 -4.72 9.17 -25.37
CA LYS A 113 -5.62 10.34 -25.42
C LYS A 113 -5.92 10.93 -24.04
N MET A 114 -5.79 10.15 -22.97
CA MET A 114 -6.02 10.61 -21.59
C MET A 114 -4.79 11.28 -20.97
N ILE A 115 -3.59 10.96 -21.46
CA ILE A 115 -2.35 11.58 -20.97
C ILE A 115 -2.36 13.06 -21.40
N PRO A 116 -2.31 14.02 -20.46
CA PRO A 116 -2.22 15.44 -20.80
C PRO A 116 -0.92 15.70 -21.57
N ASN A 117 -1.00 16.49 -22.63
CA ASN A 117 0.18 16.80 -23.46
C ASN A 117 1.30 17.41 -22.58
N PRO A 118 2.55 16.97 -22.73
CA PRO A 118 3.67 17.42 -21.90
C PRO A 118 3.98 18.93 -21.99
N ILE A 119 3.36 19.62 -22.96
CA ILE A 119 3.47 21.07 -23.15
C ILE A 119 2.71 21.85 -22.05
N VAL A 120 1.72 21.25 -21.39
CA VAL A 120 0.85 21.95 -20.41
C VAL A 120 1.37 21.86 -18.96
N MET A 121 2.37 21.01 -18.67
CA MET A 121 2.93 20.83 -17.31
C MET A 121 4.10 21.78 -16.97
N LYS A 122 4.41 22.76 -17.83
CA LYS A 122 5.35 23.86 -17.52
C LYS A 122 4.58 25.17 -17.31
N LEU A 123 3.87 25.31 -16.21
CA LEU A 123 3.37 26.59 -15.68
C LEU A 123 3.33 26.51 -14.15
#